data_AF-A0A3S4DBE1-F1
#
_entry.id   AF-A0A3S4DBE1-F1
#
_cell.length_a   1.000
_cell.length_b   1.000
_cell.length_c   1.000
_cell.angle_alpha   90.00
_cell.angle_beta   90.00
_cell.angle_gamma   90.00
#
_symmetry.space_group_name_H-M   'P 1'
#
loop_
_entity.id
_entity.type
_entity.pdbx_description
1 polymer ?
#
loop_
_entity_poly.entity_id
_entity_poly.type
_entity_poly.pdbx_seq_one_letter_code
_entity_poly.pdbx_strand_id
1 'polypeptide(L)' 'NAGAEASIVAGKILENKGPTFGFNAQTGEYGDMIAMGIVDPVKVVRTALQDAASVAGLLVTTEAMIAEA' A
#
# COMPACT_ATOMS: atom_id res chain seq x y z
N ASN A 1 7.57 -3.85 10.56
CA ASN A 1 6.37 -4.33 11.29
C ASN A 1 6.36 -5.84 11.48
N ALA A 2 6.40 -6.67 10.43
CA ALA A 2 6.29 -8.14 10.56
C ALA A 2 7.63 -8.92 10.52
N GLY A 3 8.77 -8.24 10.61
CA GLY A 3 10.10 -8.88 10.62
C GLY A 3 10.58 -9.45 9.28
N ALA A 4 9.69 -9.68 8.30
CA ALA A 4 10.04 -10.04 6.94
C ALA A 4 10.72 -8.88 6.19
N GLU A 5 11.63 -9.21 5.27
CA GLU A 5 12.30 -8.23 4.42
C GLU A 5 11.33 -7.76 3.31
N ALA A 6 11.02 -6.46 3.30
CA ALA A 6 9.92 -5.91 2.53
C ALA A 6 10.19 -5.89 1.02
N SER A 7 11.44 -5.69 0.59
CA SER A 7 11.76 -5.62 -0.84
C SER A 7 11.63 -6.97 -1.54
N ILE A 8 11.97 -8.07 -0.85
CA ILE A 8 11.77 -9.45 -1.29
C ILE A 8 10.28 -9.78 -1.37
N VAL A 9 9.49 -9.33 -0.37
CA VAL A 9 8.04 -9.55 -0.38
C VAL A 9 7.39 -8.83 -1.57
N ALA A 10 7.70 -7.55 -1.75
CA ALA A 10 7.18 -6.77 -2.88
C ALA A 10 7.64 -7.34 -4.23
N GLY A 11 8.91 -7.74 -4.34
CA GLY A 11 9.46 -8.36 -5.55
C GLY A 11 8.73 -9.63 -5.94
N LYS A 12 8.54 -10.56 -5.00
CA LYS A 12 7.79 -11.81 -5.24
C LYS A 12 6.34 -11.57 -5.66
N ILE A 13 5.69 -10.56 -5.10
CA ILE A 13 4.32 -10.18 -5.49
C ILE A 13 4.31 -9.63 -6.92
N LEU A 14 5.29 -8.80 -7.30
CA LEU A 14 5.40 -8.22 -8.64
C LEU A 14 5.76 -9.25 -9.73
N GLU A 15 6.54 -10.27 -9.39
CA GLU A 15 6.90 -11.37 -10.31
C GLU A 15 5.70 -12.28 -10.65
N ASN A 16 4.71 -12.36 -9.75
CA ASN A 16 3.51 -13.16 -9.95
C ASN A 16 2.39 -12.31 -10.54
N LYS A 17 1.81 -12.74 -11.66
CA LYS A 17 0.73 -12.02 -12.36
C LYS A 17 -0.68 -12.32 -11.83
N GLY A 18 -0.80 -13.16 -10.80
CA GLY A 18 -2.08 -13.48 -10.18
C GLY A 18 -2.71 -12.23 -9.54
N PRO A 19 -3.94 -11.84 -9.92
CA PRO A 19 -4.57 -10.60 -9.44
C PRO A 19 -4.86 -10.61 -7.94
N THR A 20 -4.90 -11.79 -7.34
CA THR A 20 -5.20 -12.04 -5.92
C THR A 20 -3.98 -12.56 -5.17
N PHE A 21 -2.83 -12.72 -5.81
CA PHE A 21 -1.63 -13.22 -5.15
C PHE A 21 -1.04 -12.16 -4.22
N GLY A 22 -0.78 -12.53 -2.98
CA GLY A 22 -0.21 -11.63 -1.98
C GLY A 22 0.54 -12.35 -0.88
N PHE A 23 0.78 -11.64 0.21
CA PHE A 23 1.54 -12.11 1.37
C PHE A 23 0.74 -11.88 2.65
N ASN A 24 0.52 -12.95 3.42
CA ASN A 24 -0.09 -12.88 4.73
C ASN A 24 1.00 -12.61 5.78
N ALA A 25 1.06 -11.39 6.29
CA ALA A 25 2.06 -11.00 7.29
C ALA A 25 1.85 -11.65 8.68
N GLN A 26 0.66 -12.21 8.95
CA GLN A 26 0.38 -12.92 10.21
C GLN A 26 0.98 -14.32 10.22
N THR A 27 0.97 -15.03 9.08
CA THR A 27 1.48 -16.41 8.96
C THR A 27 2.83 -16.51 8.23
N GLY A 28 3.20 -15.48 7.46
CA GLY A 28 4.41 -15.47 6.62
C GLY A 28 4.25 -16.19 5.28
N GLU A 29 3.02 -16.51 4.86
CA GLU A 29 2.74 -17.31 3.67
C GLU A 29 2.30 -16.46 2.48
N TYR A 30 2.59 -16.95 1.27
CA TYR A 30 2.09 -16.38 0.03
C TYR A 30 0.92 -17.20 -0.51
N GLY A 31 -0.04 -16.54 -1.15
CA GLY A 31 -1.14 -17.23 -1.80
C GLY A 31 -2.27 -16.29 -2.21
N ASP A 32 -3.45 -16.86 -2.43
CA ASP A 32 -4.64 -16.12 -2.82
C ASP A 32 -5.25 -15.38 -1.62
N MET A 33 -5.20 -14.05 -1.67
CA MET A 33 -5.65 -13.16 -0.60
C MET A 33 -7.17 -13.24 -0.37
N ILE A 34 -7.95 -13.53 -1.41
CA ILE A 34 -9.40 -13.70 -1.30
C ILE A 34 -9.71 -15.02 -0.57
N ALA A 35 -9.05 -16.11 -0.96
CA ALA A 35 -9.19 -17.41 -0.30
C ALA A 35 -8.74 -17.37 1.17
N MET A 36 -7.71 -16.56 1.47
CA MET A 36 -7.24 -16.31 2.84
C MET A 36 -8.15 -15.36 3.64
N GLY A 37 -9.15 -14.73 3.01
CA GLY A 37 -10.06 -13.79 3.67
C GLY A 37 -9.43 -12.44 4.02
N ILE A 38 -8.28 -12.11 3.45
CA ILE A 38 -7.58 -10.85 3.67
C ILE A 38 -7.96 -9.90 2.54
N VAL A 39 -9.05 -9.16 2.74
CA VAL A 39 -9.65 -8.30 1.72
C VAL A 39 -9.92 -6.90 2.26
N ASP A 40 -9.66 -5.90 1.43
CA ASP A 40 -9.93 -4.50 1.75
C ASP A 40 -11.08 -3.94 0.89
N PRO A 41 -11.97 -3.09 1.44
CA PRO A 41 -12.99 -2.43 0.66
C PRO A 41 -12.37 -1.54 -0.43
N VAL A 42 -12.73 -1.77 -1.69
CA VAL A 42 -12.23 -1.00 -2.85
C VAL A 42 -12.41 0.50 -2.67
N LYS A 43 -13.52 0.92 -2.05
CA LYS A 43 -13.80 2.33 -1.77
C LYS A 43 -12.72 2.95 -0.87
N VAL A 44 -12.28 2.24 0.17
CA VAL A 44 -11.33 2.75 1.16
C VAL A 44 -9.93 2.86 0.55
N VAL A 45 -9.46 1.80 -0.12
CA VAL A 45 -8.13 1.80 -0.75
C VAL A 45 -8.01 2.90 -1.81
N ARG A 46 -9.06 3.09 -2.62
CA ARG A 46 -9.08 4.16 -3.64
C ARG A 46 -9.06 5.55 -3.01
N THR A 47 -9.94 5.80 -2.04
CA THR A 47 -10.01 7.12 -1.40
C THR A 47 -8.71 7.47 -0.69
N ALA A 48 -8.11 6.53 0.04
CA ALA A 48 -6.83 6.75 0.71
C ALA A 48 -5.70 7.15 -0.27
N LEU A 49 -5.61 6.47 -1.42
CA LEU A 49 -4.62 6.80 -2.44
C LEU A 49 -4.86 8.19 -3.05
N GLN A 50 -6.12 8.52 -3.33
CA GLN A 50 -6.49 9.82 -3.92
C GLN A 50 -6.19 10.98 -2.98
N ASP A 51 -6.56 10.84 -1.70
CA ASP A 51 -6.33 11.88 -0.69
C ASP A 51 -4.83 12.09 -0.46
N ALA A 52 -4.06 11.00 -0.37
CA ALA A 52 -2.61 11.06 -0.23
C ALA A 52 -1.93 11.75 -1.43
N ALA A 53 -2.31 11.36 -2.66
CA ALA A 53 -1.76 11.98 -3.87
C ALA A 53 -2.13 13.46 -3.98
N SER A 54 -3.33 13.85 -3.55
CA SER A 54 -3.78 15.25 -3.53
C SER A 54 -2.92 16.10 -2.61
N VAL A 55 -2.74 15.69 -1.35
CA VAL A 55 -1.94 16.44 -0.37
C VAL A 55 -0.46 16.45 -0.78
N ALA A 56 0.08 15.32 -1.22
CA ALA A 56 1.46 15.23 -1.69
C ALA A 56 1.71 16.16 -2.89
N GLY A 57 0.77 16.22 -3.85
CA GLY A 57 0.87 17.11 -5.00
C GLY A 57 0.90 18.60 -4.62
N LEU A 58 0.09 19.00 -3.64
CA LEU A 58 0.11 20.38 -3.12
C LEU A 58 1.44 20.68 -2.41
N LEU A 59 1.91 19.78 -1.55
CA LEU A 59 3.16 19.96 -0.82
C LEU A 59 4.37 20.07 -1.73
N VAL A 60 4.45 19.21 -2.77
CA VAL A 60 5.58 19.21 -3.73
C VAL A 60 5.64 20.50 -4.56
N THR A 61 4.51 21.16 -4.79
CA THR A 61 4.41 22.37 -5.62
C THR A 61 4.31 23.67 -4.80
N THR A 62 4.41 23.59 -3.47
CA THR A 62 4.39 24.77 -2.60
C THR A 62 5.79 25.37 -2.47
N GLU A 63 5.99 26.57 -3.01
CA GLU A 63 7.28 27.27 -2.99
C GLU A 63 7.54 28.08 -1.71
N ALA A 64 6.47 28.52 -1.03
CA ALA A 64 6.58 29.35 0.16
C ALA A 64 5.46 29.06 1.16
N MET A 65 5.78 29.14 2.45
CA MET A 65 4.84 29.06 3.55
C MET A 65 5.05 30.26 4.48
N ILE A 66 3.95 30.85 4.97
CA ILE A 66 3.97 31.92 5.96
C ILE A 66 3.36 31.34 7.25
N ALA A 67 4.07 31.51 8.36
CA ALA A 67 3.60 31.10 9.69
C ALA A 67 3.64 32.28 10.66
N GLU A 68 2.65 32.35 11.56
CA GLU A 68 2.66 33.27 12.71
C GLU A 68 3.44 32.66 13.88
N ALA A 69 3.90 33.51 14.80
CA ALA A 69 4.72 33.12 15.96
C ALA A 69 3.88 32.59 17.13
#